data_AF-A0A1U7HLC9-F1
#
_entry.id   AF-A0A1U7HLC9-F1
#
_cell.length_a   1.000
_cell.length_b   1.000
_cell.length_c   1.000
_cell.angle_alpha   90.00
_cell.angle_beta   90.00
_cell.angle_gamma   90.00
#
_symmetry.space_group_name_H-M   'P 1'
#
loop_
_entity.id
_entity.type
_entity.pdbx_description
1 polymer ?
#
loop_
_entity_poly.entity_id
_entity_poly.type
_entity_poly.pdbx_seq_one_letter_code
_entity_poly.pdbx_strand_id
1 'polypeptide(L)'
;MTIIKTEDPMVVYFNQAKQISSKAYQMQKSTGLNYEECVEILEAIRKEVGDFCFWGANEKLYELILGYRQEGYLPRRAAFKALQDFYCHN
;
A
#
# COMPACT_ATOMS: atom_id res chain seq x y z
N MET A 1 10.41 -34.53 7.82
CA MET A 1 11.23 -33.38 7.35
C MET A 1 10.45 -32.70 6.24
N THR A 2 9.75 -31.61 6.56
CA THR A 2 9.08 -30.81 5.54
C THR A 2 10.15 -29.95 4.87
N ILE A 3 10.47 -30.25 3.61
CA ILE A 3 11.36 -29.42 2.80
C ILE A 3 10.61 -28.12 2.54
N ILE A 4 10.94 -27.05 3.27
CA ILE A 4 10.46 -25.71 2.97
C ILE A 4 11.18 -25.30 1.68
N LYS A 5 10.43 -25.25 0.56
CA LYS A 5 10.91 -24.62 -0.67
C LYS A 5 11.09 -23.15 -0.37
N THR A 6 12.32 -22.72 -0.11
CA THR A 6 12.68 -21.30 -0.13
C THR A 6 12.49 -20.82 -1.55
N GLU A 7 11.51 -19.95 -1.77
CA GLU A 7 11.32 -19.29 -3.06
C GLU A 7 12.59 -18.51 -3.42
N ASP A 8 12.96 -18.54 -4.70
CA ASP A 8 14.09 -17.78 -5.20
C ASP A 8 13.84 -16.28 -4.94
N PRO A 9 14.80 -15.52 -4.38
CA PRO A 9 14.65 -14.10 -4.09
C PRO A 9 14.17 -13.27 -5.30
N MET A 10 14.54 -13.67 -6.51
CA MET A 10 14.10 -13.01 -7.73
C MET A 10 12.60 -13.21 -7.97
N VAL A 11 12.09 -14.40 -7.69
CA VAL A 11 10.66 -14.74 -7.81
C VAL A 11 9.82 -13.96 -6.79
N VAL A 12 10.33 -13.80 -5.57
CA VAL A 12 9.70 -12.98 -4.53
C VAL A 12 9.61 -11.51 -4.97
N TYR A 13 10.70 -10.96 -5.51
CA TYR A 13 10.73 -9.59 -6.02
C TYR A 13 9.73 -9.38 -7.17
N PHE A 14 9.66 -10.29 -8.14
CA PHE A 14 8.72 -10.18 -9.26
C PHE A 14 7.27 -10.24 -8.81
N ASN A 15 6.95 -11.09 -7.83
CA ASN A 15 5.61 -11.16 -7.26
C ASN A 15 5.25 -9.87 -6.51
N GLN A 16 6.18 -9.32 -5.72
CA GLN A 16 6.00 -8.04 -5.02
C GLN A 16 5.77 -6.88 -5.99
N ALA A 17 6.58 -6.75 -7.05
CA ALA A 17 6.45 -5.69 -8.03
C ALA A 17 5.10 -5.75 -8.78
N LYS A 18 4.64 -6.96 -9.13
CA LYS A 18 3.31 -7.16 -9.74
C LYS A 18 2.18 -6.76 -8.79
N GLN A 19 2.32 -7.08 -7.52
CA GLN A 19 1.33 -6.79 -6.49
C GLN A 19 1.20 -5.29 -6.20
N ILE A 20 2.32 -4.57 -6.09
CA ILE A 20 2.33 -3.11 -5.95
C ILE A 20 1.70 -2.45 -7.18
N SER A 21 2.07 -2.90 -8.38
CA SER A 21 1.49 -2.38 -9.61
C SER A 21 -0.04 -2.59 -9.66
N SER A 22 -0.50 -3.78 -9.28
CA SER A 22 -1.93 -4.11 -9.26
C SER A 22 -2.71 -3.24 -8.25
N LYS A 23 -2.21 -3.06 -7.03
CA LYS A 23 -2.85 -2.18 -6.04
C LYS A 23 -2.77 -0.71 -6.43
N ALA A 24 -1.69 -0.27 -7.07
CA ALA A 24 -1.56 1.10 -7.56
C ALA A 24 -2.64 1.42 -8.60
N TYR A 25 -2.93 0.48 -9.51
CA TYR A 25 -4.07 0.61 -10.44
C TYR A 25 -5.42 0.68 -9.74
N GLN A 26 -5.64 -0.12 -8.68
CA GLN A 26 -6.89 -0.06 -7.90
C GLN A 26 -7.03 1.29 -7.20
N MET A 27 -5.98 1.74 -6.52
CA MET A 27 -5.94 3.02 -5.83
C MET A 27 -6.17 4.18 -6.79
N GLN A 28 -5.50 4.18 -7.95
CA GLN A 28 -5.70 5.20 -8.98
C GLN A 28 -7.16 5.28 -9.43
N LYS A 29 -7.83 4.14 -9.62
CA LYS A 29 -9.26 4.13 -10.01
C LYS A 29 -10.17 4.69 -8.91
N SER A 30 -9.91 4.37 -7.65
CA SER A 30 -10.74 4.83 -6.53
C SER A 30 -10.48 6.29 -6.16
N THR A 31 -9.25 6.77 -6.31
CA THR A 31 -8.84 8.10 -5.79
C THR A 31 -8.61 9.16 -6.85
N GLY A 32 -8.40 8.76 -8.11
CA GLY A 32 -7.99 9.67 -9.18
C GLY A 32 -6.55 10.18 -9.08
N LEU A 33 -5.77 9.71 -8.11
CA LEU A 33 -4.34 10.05 -8.00
C LEU A 33 -3.56 9.49 -9.19
N ASN A 34 -2.43 10.12 -9.50
CA ASN A 34 -1.57 9.61 -10.56
C ASN A 34 -0.92 8.28 -10.14
N TYR A 35 -0.54 7.46 -11.12
CA TYR A 35 -0.05 6.10 -10.86
C TYR A 35 1.26 6.09 -10.05
N GLU A 36 2.19 7.00 -10.35
CA GLU A 36 3.48 7.10 -9.67
C GLU A 36 3.31 7.44 -8.18
N GLU A 37 2.39 8.36 -7.88
CA GLU A 37 2.01 8.73 -6.52
C GLU A 37 1.33 7.57 -5.80
N CYS A 38 0.47 6.80 -6.48
CA CYS A 38 -0.11 5.59 -5.90
C CYS A 38 0.97 4.57 -5.53
N VAL A 39 1.97 4.36 -6.42
CA VAL A 39 3.11 3.47 -6.15
C VAL A 39 3.93 3.98 -4.97
N GLU A 40 4.23 5.28 -4.90
CA GLU A 40 5.00 5.88 -3.80
C GLU A 40 4.30 5.67 -2.45
N ILE A 41 2.99 5.93 -2.39
CA ILE A 41 2.16 5.72 -1.20
C ILE A 41 2.20 4.25 -0.77
N LEU A 42 1.96 3.34 -1.72
CA LEU A 42 1.89 1.91 -1.47
C LEU A 42 3.23 1.32 -1.02
N GLU A 43 4.34 1.79 -1.59
CA GLU A 43 5.69 1.46 -1.13
C GLU A 43 5.96 2.01 0.26
N ALA A 44 5.49 3.22 0.58
CA ALA A 44 5.61 3.77 1.93
C ALA A 44 4.86 2.92 2.96
N ILE A 45 3.64 2.49 2.66
CA ILE A 45 2.86 1.57 3.51
C ILE A 45 3.64 0.27 3.75
N ARG A 46 4.11 -0.35 2.66
CA ARG A 46 4.83 -1.62 2.72
C ARG A 46 6.12 -1.54 3.52
N LYS A 47 6.95 -0.52 3.27
CA LYS A 47 8.25 -0.37 3.95
C LYS A 47 8.11 -0.07 5.43
N GLU A 48 7.13 0.75 5.79
CA GLU A 48 7.06 1.30 7.13
C GLU A 48 6.16 0.51 8.07
N VAL A 49 5.09 -0.09 7.54
CA VAL A 49 4.09 -0.80 8.33
C VAL A 49 4.14 -2.30 8.05
N GLY A 50 4.75 -2.70 6.93
CA GLY A 50 4.96 -4.08 6.56
C GLY A 50 3.91 -4.62 5.61
N ASP A 51 4.20 -5.82 5.11
CA ASP A 51 3.41 -6.50 4.09
C ASP A 51 1.96 -6.76 4.54
N PHE A 52 1.70 -7.04 5.83
CA PHE A 52 0.35 -7.31 6.33
C PHE A 52 -0.64 -6.15 6.06
N CYS A 53 -0.25 -4.93 6.43
CA CYS A 53 -1.09 -3.74 6.21
C CYS A 53 -1.18 -3.39 4.72
N PHE A 54 -0.11 -3.63 3.96
CA PHE A 54 -0.14 -3.50 2.51
C PHE A 54 -1.15 -4.44 1.85
N TRP A 55 -1.17 -5.73 2.23
CA TRP A 55 -2.12 -6.70 1.70
C TRP A 55 -3.57 -6.35 2.04
N GLY A 56 -3.81 -5.88 3.26
CA GLY A 56 -5.11 -5.42 3.74
C GLY A 56 -5.60 -4.11 3.13
N ALA A 57 -4.75 -3.36 2.40
CA ALA A 57 -5.15 -2.09 1.80
C ALA A 57 -6.28 -2.27 0.78
N ASN A 58 -7.33 -1.48 0.91
CA ASN A 58 -8.55 -1.56 0.09
C ASN A 58 -9.08 -0.15 -0.22
N GLU A 59 -10.18 -0.08 -0.95
CA GLU A 59 -10.80 1.17 -1.40
C GLU A 59 -11.06 2.17 -0.26
N LYS A 60 -11.61 1.71 0.87
CA LYS A 60 -11.86 2.57 2.04
C LYS A 60 -10.56 3.17 2.60
N LEU A 61 -9.48 2.38 2.64
CA LEU A 61 -8.17 2.91 3.04
C LEU A 61 -7.63 3.91 2.01
N TYR A 62 -7.82 3.65 0.71
CA TYR A 62 -7.38 4.56 -0.36
C TYR A 62 -8.09 5.91 -0.28
N GLU A 63 -9.40 5.92 -0.03
CA GLU A 63 -10.19 7.14 0.16
C GLU A 63 -9.72 7.94 1.38
N LEU A 64 -9.43 7.28 2.51
CA LEU A 64 -8.84 7.93 3.68
C LEU A 64 -7.49 8.58 3.35
N ILE A 65 -6.63 7.88 2.60
CA ILE A 65 -5.35 8.43 2.16
C ILE A 65 -5.57 9.66 1.28
N LEU A 66 -6.51 9.61 0.34
CA LEU A 66 -6.86 10.76 -0.50
C LEU A 66 -7.34 11.94 0.33
N GLY A 67 -8.19 11.72 1.34
CA GLY A 67 -8.64 12.76 2.26
C GLY A 67 -7.46 13.49 2.92
N TYR A 68 -6.51 12.74 3.48
CA TYR A 68 -5.31 13.33 4.06
C TYR A 68 -4.40 14.00 3.02
N ARG A 69 -4.34 13.49 1.79
CA ARG A 69 -3.63 14.19 0.70
C ARG A 69 -4.25 15.56 0.42
N GLN A 70 -5.58 15.65 0.39
CA GLN A 70 -6.31 16.89 0.15
C GLN A 70 -6.18 17.88 1.32
N GLU A 71 -5.96 17.39 2.55
CA GLU A 71 -5.57 18.21 3.71
C GLU A 71 -4.12 18.73 3.63
N GLY A 72 -3.33 18.31 2.64
CA GLY A 72 -1.96 18.77 2.41
C GLY A 72 -0.87 17.88 3.01
N TYR A 73 -1.21 16.71 3.56
CA TYR A 73 -0.22 15.76 4.05
C TYR A 73 0.58 15.17 2.89
N LEU A 74 1.91 15.09 3.02
CA LEU A 74 2.76 14.38 2.07
C LEU A 74 2.33 12.90 1.93
N PRO A 75 2.54 12.24 0.77
CA PRO A 75 2.13 10.87 0.48
C PRO A 75 2.34 9.88 1.63
N ARG A 76 3.58 9.79 2.13
CA ARG A 76 3.93 8.92 3.25
C ARG A 76 3.17 9.26 4.53
N ARG A 77 3.04 10.54 4.89
CA ARG A 77 2.33 10.96 6.11
C ARG A 77 0.82 10.70 6.02
N ALA A 78 0.23 10.95 4.85
CA ALA A 78 -1.16 10.62 4.57
C ALA A 78 -1.42 9.12 4.72
N ALA A 79 -0.53 8.29 4.16
CA ALA A 79 -0.57 6.84 4.27
C ALA A 79 -0.55 6.36 5.72
N PHE A 80 0.39 6.86 6.53
CA PHE A 80 0.48 6.51 7.94
C PHE A 80 -0.73 6.95 8.75
N LYS A 81 -1.18 8.20 8.57
CA LYS A 81 -2.32 8.73 9.30
C LYS A 81 -3.59 7.95 8.96
N ALA A 82 -3.81 7.67 7.68
CA ALA A 82 -4.91 6.81 7.23
C ALA A 82 -4.85 5.40 7.83
N LEU A 83 -3.67 4.79 7.91
CA LEU A 83 -3.50 3.47 8.52
C LEU A 83 -3.79 3.49 10.02
N GLN A 84 -3.29 4.50 10.74
CA GLN A 84 -3.61 4.69 12.16
C GLN A 84 -5.12 4.79 12.33
N ASP A 85 -5.79 5.63 11.54
CA ASP A 85 -7.22 5.83 11.71
C ASP A 85 -8.04 4.61 11.22
N PHE A 86 -7.55 3.87 10.23
CA PHE A 86 -8.22 2.68 9.74
C PHE A 86 -8.15 1.50 10.73
N TYR A 87 -7.03 1.32 11.43
CA TYR A 87 -6.80 0.17 12.32
C TYR A 87 -6.97 0.49 13.81
N CYS A 88 -6.82 1.75 14.24
CA CYS A 88 -6.89 2.16 15.65
C CYS A 88 -8.24 2.78 16.06
N HIS A 89 -9.22 2.92 15.15
CA HIS A 89 -10.60 3.32 15.47
C HIS A 89 -11.52 2.13 15.84
N ASN A 90 -10.97 1.07 16.43
CA ASN A 90 -11.72 0.04 17.17
C ASN A 90 -11.53 0.24 18.68
#